data_AF-G8BGI1-F1
#
_entry.id   AF-G8BGI1-F1
#
_cell.length_a   1.000
_cell.length_b   1.000
_cell.length_c   1.000
_cell.angle_alpha   90.00
_cell.angle_beta   90.00
_cell.angle_gamma   90.00
#
_symmetry.space_group_name_H-M   'P 1'
#
loop_
_entity.id
_entity.type
_entity.pdbx_description
1 polymer ?
#
loop_
_entity_poly.entity_id
_entity_poly.type
_entity_poly.pdbx_seq_one_letter_code
_entity_poly.pdbx_strand_id
1 'polypeptide(L)'
;MSDNRIQIIYEGIKRKINEYDALKADMDKFLVDIDKRLSEKQAQFSQEQHNHKKLSSEIESINGGLRKDLTSLSQERLALQRKIDDSITKLESLQSMVSSMLQEKNRLLQLKEEANAEFERLSVSLERRKEALNSSEDAYEERMMGFLGDAVKMELFSGLRLEPVGENRLQFIFFNLDPNDFDRKFSIIVNVEGVNYSVEETLPSLSSDFVDKALLELNQDQQLASFLRKVENQFKLLISSQD
;
A
#
# COMPACT_ATOMS: atom_id res chain seq x y z
N MET A 1 126.39 -75.00 61.59
CA MET A 1 126.31 -73.97 60.53
C MET A 1 125.25 -74.28 59.44
N SER A 2 124.36 -75.27 59.67
CA SER A 2 123.34 -75.73 58.69
C SER A 2 121.92 -75.22 58.98
N ASP A 3 121.62 -74.75 60.20
CA ASP A 3 120.27 -74.30 60.61
C ASP A 3 119.92 -72.87 60.16
N ASN A 4 120.88 -71.94 60.18
CA ASN A 4 120.60 -70.52 59.99
C ASN A 4 120.22 -70.18 58.52
N ARG A 5 120.73 -70.94 57.54
CA ARG A 5 120.39 -70.74 56.12
C ARG A 5 118.98 -71.21 55.77
N ILE A 6 118.53 -72.32 56.38
CA ILE A 6 117.16 -72.83 56.17
C ILE A 6 116.16 -71.87 56.80
N GLN A 7 116.48 -71.30 57.97
CA GLN A 7 115.63 -70.33 58.66
C GLN A 7 115.50 -69.00 57.88
N ILE A 8 116.59 -68.49 57.30
CA ILE A 8 116.56 -67.29 56.44
C ILE A 8 115.74 -67.53 55.16
N ILE A 9 115.86 -68.70 54.54
CA ILE A 9 115.07 -69.06 53.35
C ILE A 9 113.59 -69.20 53.72
N TYR A 10 113.27 -69.79 54.87
CA TYR A 10 111.89 -69.94 55.36
C TYR A 10 111.26 -68.58 55.68
N GLU A 11 112.01 -67.66 56.30
CA GLU A 11 111.54 -66.28 56.54
C GLU A 11 111.39 -65.47 55.25
N GLY A 12 112.27 -65.67 54.26
CA GLY A 12 112.17 -65.04 52.95
C GLY A 12 110.94 -65.50 52.16
N ILE A 13 110.64 -66.81 52.21
CA ILE A 13 109.43 -67.39 51.63
C ILE A 13 108.18 -66.87 52.38
N LYS A 14 108.21 -66.83 53.72
CA LYS A 14 107.10 -66.32 54.53
C LYS A 14 106.83 -64.83 54.29
N ARG A 15 107.86 -64.02 54.06
CA ARG A 15 107.71 -62.60 53.70
C ARG A 15 107.05 -62.43 52.32
N LYS A 16 107.46 -63.21 51.32
CA LYS A 16 106.83 -63.21 49.99
C LYS A 16 105.38 -63.73 50.01
N ILE A 17 105.09 -64.72 50.86
CA ILE A 17 103.72 -65.20 51.09
C ILE A 17 102.88 -64.09 51.72
N ASN A 18 103.39 -63.40 52.75
CA ASN A 18 102.68 -62.27 53.37
C ASN A 18 102.50 -61.09 52.41
N GLU A 19 103.47 -60.80 51.54
CA GLU A 19 103.36 -59.78 50.50
C GLU A 19 102.32 -60.16 49.43
N TYR A 20 102.25 -61.44 49.05
CA TYR A 20 101.22 -61.97 48.15
C TYR A 20 99.83 -61.93 48.79
N ASP A 21 99.71 -62.29 50.08
CA ASP A 21 98.45 -62.21 50.82
C ASP A 21 97.99 -60.77 51.02
N ALA A 22 98.93 -59.83 51.24
CA ALA A 22 98.61 -58.40 51.30
C ALA A 22 98.17 -57.85 49.94
N LEU A 23 98.84 -58.23 48.85
CA LEU A 23 98.44 -57.85 47.49
C LEU A 23 97.07 -58.45 47.13
N LYS A 24 96.82 -59.69 47.53
CA LYS A 24 95.53 -60.35 47.35
C LYS A 24 94.42 -59.62 48.11
N ALA A 25 94.68 -59.21 49.34
CA ALA A 25 93.73 -58.41 50.12
C ALA A 25 93.44 -57.03 49.49
N ASP A 26 94.45 -56.38 48.90
CA ASP A 26 94.24 -55.11 48.20
C ASP A 26 93.56 -55.29 46.83
N MET A 27 93.80 -56.38 46.12
CA MET A 27 93.03 -56.76 44.94
C MET A 27 91.58 -57.05 45.30
N ASP A 28 91.31 -57.78 46.38
CA ASP A 28 89.95 -58.06 46.85
C ASP A 28 89.22 -56.76 47.23
N LYS A 29 89.89 -55.81 47.89
CA LYS A 29 89.33 -54.46 48.15
C LYS A 29 89.06 -53.68 46.86
N PHE A 30 89.99 -53.71 45.90
CA PHE A 30 89.82 -53.02 44.63
C PHE A 30 88.66 -53.59 43.81
N LEU A 31 88.48 -54.92 43.82
CA LEU A 31 87.33 -55.58 43.20
C LEU A 31 86.01 -55.15 43.86
N VAL A 32 85.97 -55.09 45.20
CA VAL A 32 84.80 -54.59 45.95
C VAL A 32 84.51 -53.12 45.62
N ASP A 33 85.53 -52.26 45.53
CA ASP A 33 85.35 -50.85 45.18
C ASP A 33 84.88 -50.66 43.73
N ILE A 34 85.39 -51.47 42.80
CA ILE A 34 84.92 -51.48 41.41
C ILE A 34 83.47 -51.95 41.33
N ASP A 35 83.12 -53.06 41.99
CA ASP A 35 81.74 -53.57 42.00
C ASP A 35 80.78 -52.55 42.61
N LYS A 36 81.20 -51.86 43.69
CA LYS A 36 80.42 -50.77 44.28
C LYS A 36 80.22 -49.62 43.28
N ARG A 37 81.27 -49.15 42.61
CA ARG A 37 81.17 -48.07 41.61
C ARG A 37 80.36 -48.49 40.39
N LEU A 38 80.49 -49.73 39.93
CA LEU A 38 79.70 -50.29 38.83
C LEU A 38 78.23 -50.36 39.22
N SER A 39 77.92 -50.84 40.43
CA SER A 39 76.55 -50.88 40.95
C SER A 39 75.97 -49.48 41.12
N GLU A 40 76.73 -48.52 41.63
CA GLU A 40 76.30 -47.12 41.74
C GLU A 40 76.04 -46.50 40.37
N LYS A 41 76.90 -46.75 39.38
CA LYS A 41 76.72 -46.27 38.00
C LYS A 41 75.56 -46.94 37.29
N GLN A 42 75.37 -48.24 37.49
CA GLN A 42 74.24 -48.98 36.94
C GLN A 42 72.91 -48.49 37.54
N ALA A 43 72.89 -48.20 38.84
CA ALA A 43 71.74 -47.60 39.50
C ALA A 43 71.46 -46.18 38.99
N GLN A 44 72.49 -45.34 38.84
CA GLN A 44 72.36 -43.99 38.25
C GLN A 44 71.80 -44.05 36.83
N PHE A 45 72.35 -44.91 35.97
CA PHE A 45 71.90 -45.04 34.58
C PHE A 45 70.46 -45.56 34.51
N SER A 46 70.10 -46.54 35.35
CA SER A 46 68.73 -47.04 35.43
C SER A 46 67.75 -45.95 35.87
N GLN A 47 68.13 -45.14 36.85
CA GLN A 47 67.32 -44.02 37.32
C GLN A 47 67.17 -42.93 36.25
N GLU A 48 68.25 -42.60 35.54
CA GLU A 48 68.26 -41.60 34.50
C GLU A 48 67.43 -42.04 33.29
N GLN A 49 67.54 -43.31 32.89
CA GLN A 49 66.66 -43.91 31.87
C GLN A 49 65.19 -43.88 32.29
N HIS A 50 64.88 -44.20 33.55
CA HIS A 50 63.52 -44.13 34.06
C HIS A 50 62.97 -42.70 34.02
N ASN A 51 63.77 -41.73 34.48
CA ASN A 51 63.42 -40.32 34.45
C ASN A 51 63.21 -39.82 33.02
N HIS A 52 64.11 -40.17 32.09
CA HIS A 52 63.99 -39.81 30.69
C HIS A 52 62.72 -40.40 30.06
N LYS A 53 62.44 -41.68 30.31
CA LYS A 53 61.22 -42.34 29.82
C LYS A 53 59.96 -41.65 30.35
N LYS A 54 59.95 -41.29 31.64
CA LYS A 54 58.85 -40.54 32.25
C LYS A 54 58.67 -39.18 31.58
N LEU A 55 59.73 -38.39 31.45
CA LEU A 55 59.70 -37.07 30.82
C LEU A 55 59.24 -37.15 29.35
N SER A 56 59.74 -38.13 28.59
CA SER A 56 59.32 -38.36 27.21
C SER A 56 57.83 -38.68 27.13
N SER A 57 57.32 -39.54 28.02
CA SER A 57 55.89 -39.87 28.06
C SER A 57 55.01 -38.68 28.44
N GLU A 58 55.51 -37.80 29.33
CA GLU A 58 54.81 -36.58 29.72
C GLU A 58 54.77 -35.57 28.58
N ILE A 59 55.90 -35.37 27.88
CA ILE A 59 55.99 -34.52 26.69
C ILE A 59 55.08 -35.04 25.57
N GLU A 60 55.07 -36.36 25.32
CA GLU A 60 54.17 -36.98 24.35
C GLU A 60 52.70 -36.77 24.70
N SER A 61 52.35 -36.91 25.99
CA SER A 61 50.99 -36.65 26.47
C SER A 61 50.59 -35.19 26.29
N ILE A 62 51.45 -34.24 26.66
CA ILE A 62 51.22 -32.79 26.48
C ILE A 62 51.07 -32.45 24.99
N ASN A 63 51.96 -32.95 24.13
CA ASN A 63 51.88 -32.75 22.69
C ASN A 63 50.59 -33.36 22.10
N GLY A 64 50.16 -34.52 22.60
CA GLY A 64 48.89 -35.12 22.25
C GLY A 64 47.69 -34.24 22.62
N GLY A 65 47.72 -33.64 23.82
CA GLY A 65 46.71 -32.68 24.28
C GLY A 65 46.68 -31.42 23.41
N LEU A 66 47.83 -30.77 23.23
CA LEU A 66 47.96 -29.56 22.41
C LEU A 66 47.50 -29.77 20.97
N ARG A 67 47.77 -30.94 20.37
CA ARG A 67 47.27 -31.28 19.03
C ARG A 67 45.75 -31.37 18.99
N LYS A 68 45.13 -31.99 20.00
CA LYS A 68 43.66 -32.06 20.09
C LYS A 68 43.05 -30.67 20.24
N ASP A 69 43.62 -29.83 21.11
CA ASP A 69 43.15 -28.47 21.31
C ASP A 69 43.29 -27.64 20.04
N LEU A 70 44.43 -27.76 19.33
CA LEU A 70 44.63 -27.11 18.04
C LEU A 70 43.58 -27.54 17.00
N THR A 71 43.25 -28.84 16.94
CA THR A 71 42.22 -29.33 16.03
C THR A 71 40.83 -28.81 16.40
N SER A 72 40.50 -28.76 17.70
CA SER A 72 39.23 -28.25 18.20
C SER A 72 39.07 -26.75 17.89
N LEU A 73 40.08 -25.95 18.21
CA LEU A 73 40.09 -24.51 17.93
C LEU A 73 40.04 -24.22 16.43
N SER A 74 40.70 -25.03 15.60
CA SER A 74 40.65 -24.88 14.14
C SER A 74 39.24 -25.17 13.60
N GLN A 75 38.57 -26.20 14.13
CA GLN A 75 37.17 -26.50 13.78
C GLN A 75 36.22 -25.40 14.23
N GLU A 76 36.39 -24.88 15.46
CA GLU A 76 35.58 -23.78 15.97
C GLU A 76 35.78 -22.51 15.14
N ARG A 77 37.03 -22.18 14.77
CA ARG A 77 37.34 -21.06 13.89
C ARG A 77 36.64 -21.20 12.54
N LEU A 78 36.66 -22.39 11.93
CA LEU A 78 35.97 -22.64 10.66
C LEU A 78 34.44 -22.51 10.81
N ALA A 79 33.87 -22.97 11.92
CA ALA A 79 32.45 -22.83 12.20
C ALA A 79 32.05 -21.35 12.40
N LEU A 80 32.87 -20.57 13.10
CA LEU A 80 32.67 -19.13 13.27
C LEU A 80 32.80 -18.37 11.95
N GLN A 81 33.80 -18.71 11.12
CA GLN A 81 33.97 -18.13 9.79
C GLN A 81 32.71 -18.33 8.95
N ARG A 82 32.17 -19.55 8.90
CA ARG A 82 30.92 -19.84 8.18
C ARG A 82 29.73 -19.03 8.71
N LYS A 83 29.61 -18.89 10.04
CA LYS A 83 28.56 -18.05 10.64
C LYS A 83 28.69 -16.58 10.26
N ILE A 84 29.91 -16.06 10.16
CA ILE A 84 30.18 -14.69 9.73
C ILE A 84 29.78 -14.54 8.26
N ASP A 85 30.21 -15.44 7.38
CA ASP A 85 29.87 -15.43 5.96
C ASP A 85 28.33 -15.53 5.74
N ASP A 86 27.66 -16.41 6.48
CA ASP A 86 26.19 -16.53 6.46
C ASP A 86 25.50 -15.27 6.98
N SER A 87 26.11 -14.55 7.93
CA SER A 87 25.56 -13.31 8.46
C SER A 87 25.74 -12.16 7.49
N ILE A 88 26.88 -12.08 6.80
CA ILE A 88 27.17 -11.08 5.76
C ILE A 88 26.18 -11.25 4.60
N THR A 89 26.01 -12.46 4.09
CA THR A 89 25.07 -12.74 2.99
C THR A 89 23.62 -12.38 3.37
N LYS A 90 23.20 -12.67 4.61
CA LYS A 90 21.90 -12.24 5.13
C LYS A 90 21.78 -10.71 5.21
N LEU A 91 22.82 -10.02 5.67
CA LEU A 91 22.82 -8.56 5.74
C LEU A 91 22.73 -7.92 4.36
N GLU A 92 23.46 -8.44 3.37
CA GLU A 92 23.37 -7.99 1.98
C GLU A 92 21.97 -8.19 1.40
N SER A 93 21.36 -9.35 1.64
CA SER A 93 19.97 -9.63 1.23
C SER A 93 18.97 -8.67 1.89
N LEU A 94 19.10 -8.42 3.20
CA LEU A 94 18.25 -7.49 3.92
C LEU A 94 18.44 -6.06 3.41
N GLN A 95 19.68 -5.64 3.15
CA GLN A 95 19.96 -4.32 2.60
C GLN A 95 19.34 -4.13 1.20
N SER A 96 19.41 -5.15 0.35
CA SER A 96 18.75 -5.15 -0.96
C SER A 96 17.23 -5.02 -0.81
N MET A 97 16.63 -5.79 0.11
CA MET A 97 15.19 -5.72 0.39
C MET A 97 14.76 -4.36 0.93
N VAL A 98 15.53 -3.77 1.85
CA VAL A 98 15.27 -2.42 2.38
C VAL A 98 15.35 -1.38 1.26
N SER A 99 16.34 -1.50 0.36
CA SER A 99 16.47 -0.62 -0.80
C SER A 99 15.25 -0.71 -1.71
N SER A 100 14.79 -1.93 -2.04
CA SER A 100 13.58 -2.10 -2.86
C SER A 100 12.33 -1.57 -2.17
N MET A 101 12.19 -1.76 -0.86
CA MET A 101 11.06 -1.22 -0.09
C MET A 101 11.07 0.31 -0.06
N LEU A 102 12.24 0.94 0.04
CA LEU A 102 12.38 2.40 -0.03
C LEU A 102 12.02 2.93 -1.41
N GLN A 103 12.44 2.26 -2.48
CA GLN A 103 12.05 2.62 -3.85
C GLN A 103 10.53 2.54 -4.04
N GLU A 104 9.91 1.45 -3.58
CA GLU A 104 8.46 1.31 -3.70
C GLU A 104 7.70 2.33 -2.84
N LYS A 105 8.17 2.60 -1.61
CA LYS A 105 7.62 3.68 -0.78
C LYS A 105 7.66 5.02 -1.50
N ASN A 106 8.79 5.36 -2.13
CA ASN A 106 8.94 6.64 -2.84
C ASN A 106 8.01 6.70 -4.07
N ARG A 107 7.89 5.58 -4.81
CA ARG A 107 6.95 5.47 -5.93
C ARG A 107 5.50 5.69 -5.48
N LEU A 108 5.09 5.06 -4.38
CA LEU A 108 3.75 5.22 -3.81
C LEU A 108 3.48 6.64 -3.30
N LEU A 109 4.49 7.30 -2.72
CA LEU A 109 4.37 8.70 -2.31
C LEU A 109 4.16 9.63 -3.51
N GLN A 110 4.91 9.43 -4.61
CA GLN A 110 4.72 10.19 -5.84
C GLN A 110 3.32 9.98 -6.42
N LEU A 111 2.86 8.73 -6.52
CA LEU A 111 1.50 8.42 -6.99
C LEU A 111 0.41 9.06 -6.11
N LYS A 112 0.62 9.10 -4.79
CA LYS A 112 -0.30 9.77 -3.87
C LYS A 112 -0.32 11.28 -4.13
N GLU A 113 0.83 11.91 -4.31
CA GLU A 113 0.93 13.34 -4.60
C GLU A 113 0.27 13.70 -5.93
N GLU A 114 0.48 12.89 -6.98
CA GLU A 114 -0.16 13.03 -8.29
C GLU A 114 -1.69 12.90 -8.19
N ALA A 115 -2.19 11.85 -7.51
CA ALA A 115 -3.62 11.64 -7.33
C ALA A 115 -4.28 12.77 -6.52
N ASN A 116 -3.61 13.27 -5.48
CA ASN A 116 -4.10 14.43 -4.72
C ASN A 116 -4.14 15.69 -5.58
N ALA A 117 -3.11 15.95 -6.41
CA ALA A 117 -3.11 17.09 -7.31
C ALA A 117 -4.23 17.01 -8.35
N GLU A 118 -4.54 15.80 -8.85
CA GLU A 118 -5.66 15.57 -9.76
C GLU A 118 -7.00 15.79 -9.07
N PHE A 119 -7.15 15.28 -7.83
CA PHE A 119 -8.35 15.46 -7.02
C PHE A 119 -8.65 16.95 -6.75
N GLU A 120 -7.64 17.73 -6.39
CA GLU A 120 -7.79 19.17 -6.19
C GLU A 120 -8.21 19.89 -7.48
N ARG A 121 -7.60 19.54 -8.62
CA ARG A 121 -7.99 20.10 -9.93
C ARG A 121 -9.44 19.77 -10.29
N LEU A 122 -9.86 18.52 -10.09
CA LEU A 122 -11.23 18.07 -10.34
C LEU A 122 -12.22 18.77 -9.40
N SER A 123 -11.87 18.92 -8.12
CA SER A 123 -12.72 19.58 -7.12
C SER A 123 -12.96 21.05 -7.49
N VAL A 124 -11.90 21.78 -7.86
CA VAL A 124 -12.02 23.17 -8.33
C VAL A 124 -12.86 23.26 -9.62
N SER A 125 -12.68 22.31 -10.56
CA SER A 125 -13.49 22.28 -11.78
C SER A 125 -14.96 21.97 -11.50
N LEU A 126 -15.25 21.14 -10.51
CA LEU A 126 -16.61 20.78 -10.13
C LEU A 126 -17.29 21.98 -9.48
N GLU A 127 -16.63 22.66 -8.55
CA GLU A 127 -17.18 23.84 -7.89
C GLU A 127 -17.51 24.95 -8.89
N ARG A 128 -16.59 25.23 -9.82
CA ARG A 128 -16.86 26.20 -10.91
C ARG A 128 -18.06 25.83 -11.77
N ARG A 129 -18.24 24.54 -12.08
CA ARG A 129 -19.41 24.07 -12.85
C ARG A 129 -20.69 24.19 -12.05
N LYS A 130 -20.64 23.93 -10.75
CA LYS A 130 -21.78 24.07 -9.84
C LYS A 130 -22.20 25.53 -9.70
N GLU A 131 -21.25 26.44 -9.52
CA GLU A 131 -21.50 27.90 -9.50
C GLU A 131 -22.12 28.38 -10.83
N ALA A 132 -21.57 27.92 -11.96
CA ALA A 132 -22.12 28.23 -13.29
C ALA A 132 -23.54 27.69 -13.50
N LEU A 133 -23.84 26.49 -12.98
CA LEU A 133 -25.18 25.92 -13.05
C LEU A 133 -26.16 26.70 -12.18
N ASN A 134 -25.81 26.95 -10.92
CA ASN A 134 -26.66 27.69 -9.99
C ASN A 134 -26.98 29.09 -10.52
N SER A 135 -25.97 29.82 -11.02
CA SER A 135 -26.20 31.13 -11.64
C SER A 135 -27.10 31.07 -12.89
N SER A 136 -27.03 29.98 -13.66
CA SER A 136 -27.93 29.77 -14.80
C SER A 136 -29.36 29.45 -14.35
N GLU A 137 -29.53 28.68 -13.28
CA GLU A 137 -30.83 28.39 -12.68
C GLU A 137 -31.46 29.66 -12.11
N ASP A 138 -30.72 30.43 -11.32
CA ASP A 138 -31.18 31.72 -10.77
C ASP A 138 -31.63 32.68 -11.89
N ALA A 139 -30.83 32.78 -12.97
CA ALA A 139 -31.17 33.62 -14.12
C ALA A 139 -32.40 33.10 -14.89
N TYR A 140 -32.64 31.79 -14.91
CA TYR A 140 -33.82 31.20 -15.52
C TYR A 140 -35.07 31.45 -14.67
N GLU A 141 -34.97 31.29 -13.35
CA GLU A 141 -36.04 31.59 -12.41
C GLU A 141 -36.45 33.07 -12.46
N GLU A 142 -35.48 33.99 -12.48
CA GLU A 142 -35.75 35.42 -12.60
C GLU A 142 -36.50 35.74 -13.90
N ARG A 143 -36.05 35.17 -15.03
CA ARG A 143 -36.74 35.33 -16.32
C ARG A 143 -38.14 34.74 -16.29
N MET A 144 -38.32 33.56 -15.71
CA MET A 144 -39.62 32.89 -15.61
C MET A 144 -40.59 33.72 -14.77
N MET A 145 -40.14 34.26 -13.63
CA MET A 145 -40.97 35.15 -12.80
C MET A 145 -41.36 36.43 -13.56
N GLY A 146 -40.45 37.00 -14.35
CA GLY A 146 -40.75 38.10 -15.26
C GLY A 146 -41.84 37.75 -16.28
N PHE A 147 -41.70 36.62 -16.98
CA PHE A 147 -42.69 36.14 -17.94
C PHE A 147 -44.06 35.88 -17.30
N LEU A 148 -44.11 35.28 -16.11
CA LEU A 148 -45.36 35.07 -15.38
C LEU A 148 -46.03 36.40 -15.01
N GLY A 149 -45.25 37.37 -14.54
CA GLY A 149 -45.75 38.71 -14.23
C GLY A 149 -46.34 39.41 -15.46
N ASP A 150 -45.67 39.31 -16.60
CA ASP A 150 -46.16 39.91 -17.85
C ASP A 150 -47.35 39.14 -18.45
N ALA A 151 -47.38 37.82 -18.33
CA ALA A 151 -48.53 37.01 -18.71
C ALA A 151 -49.78 37.40 -17.91
N VAL A 152 -49.68 37.55 -16.58
CA VAL A 152 -50.80 37.99 -15.74
C VAL A 152 -51.29 39.40 -16.12
N LYS A 153 -50.38 40.33 -16.43
CA LYS A 153 -50.77 41.65 -16.94
C LYS A 153 -51.50 41.54 -18.27
N MET A 154 -50.99 40.72 -19.20
CA MET A 154 -51.64 40.52 -20.50
C MET A 154 -53.03 39.90 -20.36
N GLU A 155 -53.21 38.92 -19.46
CA GLU A 155 -54.53 38.36 -19.15
C GLU A 155 -55.49 39.44 -18.64
N LEU A 156 -55.04 40.28 -17.70
CA LEU A 156 -55.86 41.34 -17.12
C LEU A 156 -56.24 42.42 -18.15
N PHE A 157 -55.29 42.86 -18.99
CA PHE A 157 -55.54 43.91 -19.99
C PHE A 157 -56.36 43.43 -21.19
N SER A 158 -56.17 42.19 -21.62
CA SER A 158 -56.89 41.63 -22.77
C SER A 158 -58.25 41.03 -22.39
N GLY A 159 -58.47 40.73 -21.10
CA GLY A 159 -59.66 39.98 -20.67
C GLY A 159 -59.67 38.56 -21.22
N LEU A 160 -58.51 38.03 -21.63
CA LEU A 160 -58.34 36.71 -22.23
C LEU A 160 -57.33 35.91 -21.43
N ARG A 161 -57.69 34.70 -21.01
CA ARG A 161 -56.79 33.69 -20.45
C ARG A 161 -56.59 32.55 -21.42
N LEU A 162 -55.35 32.08 -21.54
CA LEU A 162 -55.05 30.83 -22.24
C LEU A 162 -54.80 29.73 -21.21
N GLU A 163 -55.51 28.61 -21.35
CA GLU A 163 -55.29 27.41 -20.54
C GLU A 163 -55.03 26.21 -21.46
N PRO A 164 -53.94 25.44 -21.25
CA PRO A 164 -53.73 24.20 -21.98
C PRO A 164 -54.64 23.08 -21.41
N VAL A 165 -55.46 22.46 -22.27
CA VAL A 165 -56.45 21.43 -21.87
C VAL A 165 -56.03 20.01 -22.29
N GLY A 166 -54.80 19.86 -22.79
CA GLY A 166 -54.20 18.57 -23.13
C GLY A 166 -53.05 18.72 -24.12
N GLU A 167 -52.60 17.60 -24.69
CA GLU A 167 -51.65 17.63 -25.80
C GLU A 167 -52.32 18.30 -27.01
N ASN A 168 -51.70 19.36 -27.53
CA ASN A 168 -52.14 20.12 -28.71
C ASN A 168 -53.52 20.80 -28.62
N ARG A 169 -54.07 21.02 -27.42
CA ARG A 169 -55.36 21.70 -27.24
C ARG A 169 -55.23 22.92 -26.34
N LEU A 170 -55.66 24.07 -26.87
CA LEU A 170 -55.63 25.36 -26.19
C LEU A 170 -57.06 25.86 -25.99
N GLN A 171 -57.41 26.12 -24.73
CA GLN A 171 -58.64 26.79 -24.37
C GLN A 171 -58.39 28.28 -24.19
N PHE A 172 -59.15 29.08 -24.93
CA PHE A 172 -59.17 30.53 -24.81
C PHE A 172 -60.40 30.91 -24.00
N ILE A 173 -60.20 31.53 -22.84
CA ILE A 173 -61.27 31.95 -21.93
C ILE A 173 -61.33 33.47 -21.91
N PHE A 174 -62.46 34.02 -22.31
CA PHE A 174 -62.76 35.44 -22.28
C PHE A 174 -63.56 35.79 -21.03
N PHE A 175 -63.19 36.90 -20.40
CA PHE A 175 -63.81 37.48 -19.19
C PHE A 175 -64.22 38.92 -19.47
N ASN A 176 -65.05 39.52 -18.60
CA ASN A 176 -65.55 40.90 -18.74
C ASN A 176 -66.33 41.19 -20.04
N LEU A 177 -66.99 40.17 -20.62
CA LEU A 177 -67.82 40.36 -21.81
C LEU A 177 -69.27 40.73 -21.50
N ASP A 178 -69.79 40.27 -20.36
CA ASP A 178 -71.18 40.50 -19.93
C ASP A 178 -71.23 41.69 -18.94
N PRO A 179 -71.90 42.81 -19.28
CA PRO A 179 -72.03 43.96 -18.38
C PRO A 179 -72.87 43.68 -17.13
N ASN A 180 -73.70 42.64 -17.14
CA ASN A 180 -74.57 42.26 -16.04
C ASN A 180 -73.91 41.22 -15.10
N ASP A 181 -72.94 40.45 -15.60
CA ASP A 181 -72.17 39.47 -14.84
C ASP A 181 -70.70 39.41 -15.31
N PHE A 182 -69.84 40.18 -14.63
CA PHE A 182 -68.41 40.27 -14.97
C PHE A 182 -67.65 38.93 -14.79
N ASP A 183 -68.16 38.01 -13.97
CA ASP A 183 -67.53 36.71 -13.71
C ASP A 183 -67.96 35.63 -14.73
N ARG A 184 -68.93 35.93 -15.60
CA ARG A 184 -69.38 35.01 -16.65
C ARG A 184 -68.25 34.73 -17.64
N LYS A 185 -67.87 33.45 -17.74
CA LYS A 185 -66.79 32.99 -18.61
C LYS A 185 -67.32 32.54 -19.96
N PHE A 186 -66.64 32.96 -21.02
CA PHE A 186 -66.88 32.49 -22.39
C PHE A 186 -65.62 31.78 -22.84
N SER A 187 -65.71 30.60 -23.45
CA SER A 187 -64.52 29.86 -23.85
C SER A 187 -64.66 29.17 -25.20
N ILE A 188 -63.52 28.96 -25.84
CA ILE A 188 -63.38 28.18 -27.07
C ILE A 188 -62.15 27.28 -26.95
N ILE A 189 -62.31 26.01 -27.30
CA ILE A 189 -61.22 25.04 -27.34
C ILE A 189 -60.79 24.88 -28.79
N VAL A 190 -59.54 25.25 -29.06
CA VAL A 190 -58.91 25.11 -30.37
C VAL A 190 -57.88 24.00 -30.29
N ASN A 191 -58.03 23.02 -31.17
CA ASN A 191 -57.03 22.01 -31.40
C ASN A 191 -56.04 22.52 -32.47
N VAL A 192 -54.77 22.52 -32.08
CA VAL A 192 -53.63 22.99 -32.89
C VAL A 192 -52.82 21.81 -33.47
N GLU A 193 -53.36 20.60 -33.45
CA GLU A 193 -52.75 19.41 -34.02
C GLU A 193 -52.77 19.45 -35.55
N GLY A 194 -51.58 19.44 -36.16
CA GLY A 194 -51.42 19.39 -37.62
C GLY A 194 -51.28 20.76 -38.29
N VAL A 195 -51.61 20.83 -39.58
CA VAL A 195 -51.42 22.05 -40.41
C VAL A 195 -52.61 23.00 -40.32
N ASN A 196 -53.80 22.48 -39.98
CA ASN A 196 -55.03 23.25 -39.90
C ASN A 196 -55.60 23.22 -38.48
N TYR A 197 -56.04 24.39 -38.00
CA TYR A 197 -56.75 24.54 -36.74
C TYR A 197 -58.16 23.95 -36.83
N SER A 198 -58.63 23.33 -35.73
CA SER A 198 -60.02 22.90 -35.55
C SER A 198 -60.57 23.41 -34.21
N VAL A 199 -61.88 23.69 -34.16
CA VAL A 199 -62.56 24.09 -32.92
C VAL A 199 -63.34 22.88 -32.41
N GLU A 200 -63.02 22.43 -31.20
CA GLU A 200 -63.67 21.26 -30.59
C GLU A 200 -64.94 21.66 -29.84
N GLU A 201 -64.86 22.74 -29.06
CA GLU A 201 -65.94 23.16 -28.16
C GLU A 201 -65.99 24.68 -28.03
N THR A 202 -67.21 25.22 -27.92
CA THR A 202 -67.47 26.63 -27.60
C THR A 202 -68.50 26.70 -26.49
N LEU A 203 -68.23 27.51 -25.47
CA LEU A 203 -69.12 27.74 -24.34
C LEU A 203 -69.31 29.25 -24.14
N PRO A 204 -70.52 29.81 -24.32
CA PRO A 204 -71.76 29.22 -24.85
C PRO A 204 -71.61 28.70 -26.29
N SER A 205 -72.48 27.78 -26.71
CA SER A 205 -72.41 27.20 -28.06
C SER A 205 -72.65 28.26 -29.14
N LEU A 206 -71.64 28.47 -30.00
CA LEU A 206 -71.74 29.34 -31.18
C LEU A 206 -72.43 28.58 -32.33
N SER A 207 -72.99 29.31 -33.30
CA SER A 207 -73.59 28.69 -34.49
C SER A 207 -72.53 28.01 -35.35
N SER A 208 -72.82 26.81 -35.84
CA SER A 208 -71.94 26.03 -36.72
C SER A 208 -71.51 26.84 -37.95
N ASP A 209 -72.45 27.57 -38.55
CA ASP A 209 -72.20 28.39 -39.75
C ASP A 209 -71.20 29.52 -39.50
N PHE A 210 -71.16 30.07 -38.27
CA PHE A 210 -70.17 31.08 -37.91
C PHE A 210 -68.80 30.43 -37.68
N VAL A 211 -68.77 29.34 -36.89
CA VAL A 211 -67.53 28.63 -36.55
C VAL A 211 -66.82 28.15 -37.82
N ASP A 212 -67.54 27.54 -38.75
CA ASP A 212 -66.96 27.03 -40.01
C ASP A 212 -66.38 28.15 -40.89
N LYS A 213 -67.07 29.29 -40.98
CA LYS A 213 -66.57 30.46 -41.73
C LYS A 213 -65.33 31.06 -41.08
N ALA A 214 -65.38 31.26 -39.76
CA ALA A 214 -64.25 31.82 -39.01
C ALA A 214 -63.03 30.88 -39.03
N LEU A 215 -63.26 29.56 -39.01
CA LEU A 215 -62.21 28.55 -39.10
C LEU A 215 -61.58 28.50 -40.50
N LEU A 216 -62.38 28.64 -41.56
CA LEU A 216 -61.89 28.72 -42.93
C LEU A 216 -60.95 29.92 -43.11
N GLU A 217 -61.35 31.08 -42.60
CA GLU A 217 -60.53 32.29 -42.62
C GLU A 217 -59.26 32.13 -41.76
N LEU A 218 -59.36 31.51 -40.57
CA LEU A 218 -58.20 31.25 -39.72
C LEU A 218 -57.17 30.35 -40.41
N ASN A 219 -57.62 29.30 -41.08
CA ASN A 219 -56.73 28.38 -41.80
C ASN A 219 -56.15 28.98 -43.08
N GLN A 220 -56.81 29.97 -43.68
CA GLN A 220 -56.31 30.70 -44.85
C GLN A 220 -55.31 31.80 -44.48
N ASP A 221 -55.66 32.65 -43.53
CA ASP A 221 -54.88 33.86 -43.19
C ASP A 221 -53.84 33.59 -42.08
N GLN A 222 -54.01 32.50 -41.32
CA GLN A 222 -53.22 32.14 -40.14
C GLN A 222 -53.18 33.24 -39.07
N GLN A 223 -54.19 34.13 -39.06
CA GLN A 223 -54.30 35.25 -38.14
C GLN A 223 -55.17 34.91 -36.93
N LEU A 224 -54.58 34.26 -35.92
CA LEU A 224 -55.27 33.87 -34.68
C LEU A 224 -55.91 35.07 -33.94
N ALA A 225 -55.25 36.22 -33.91
CA ALA A 225 -55.77 37.41 -33.24
C ALA A 225 -57.07 37.93 -33.89
N SER A 226 -57.17 37.86 -35.22
CA SER A 226 -58.38 38.26 -35.96
C SER A 226 -59.53 37.30 -35.70
N PHE A 227 -59.24 36.00 -35.64
CA PHE A 227 -60.21 34.97 -35.28
C PHE A 227 -60.76 35.17 -33.87
N LEU A 228 -59.89 35.36 -32.86
CA LEU A 228 -60.32 35.56 -31.47
C LEU A 228 -61.19 36.81 -31.31
N ARG A 229 -60.89 37.91 -32.02
CA ARG A 229 -61.76 39.11 -32.04
C ARG A 229 -63.13 38.85 -32.65
N LYS A 230 -63.22 38.04 -33.71
CA LYS A 230 -64.50 37.67 -34.32
C LYS A 230 -65.33 36.82 -33.36
N VAL A 231 -64.69 35.86 -32.68
CA VAL A 231 -65.32 35.02 -31.64
C VAL A 231 -65.80 35.87 -30.46
N GLU A 232 -64.96 36.79 -29.96
CA GLU A 232 -65.31 37.72 -28.89
C GLU A 232 -66.53 38.58 -29.24
N ASN A 233 -66.58 39.12 -30.46
CA ASN A 233 -67.72 39.90 -30.94
C ASN A 233 -68.99 39.06 -31.05
N GLN A 234 -68.90 37.79 -31.45
CA GLN A 234 -70.07 36.91 -31.47
C GLN A 234 -70.57 36.60 -30.06
N PHE A 235 -69.69 36.37 -29.10
CA PHE A 235 -70.10 36.24 -27.71
C PHE A 235 -70.82 37.50 -27.19
N LYS A 236 -70.31 38.70 -27.52
CA LYS A 236 -70.99 39.97 -27.20
C LYS A 236 -72.38 40.07 -27.84
N LEU A 237 -72.53 39.69 -29.11
CA LEU A 237 -73.82 39.70 -29.80
C LEU A 237 -74.82 38.71 -29.19
N LEU A 238 -74.36 37.55 -28.73
CA LEU A 238 -75.19 36.57 -28.03
C LEU A 238 -75.70 37.11 -26.69
N ILE A 239 -74.88 37.87 -25.96
CA ILE A 239 -75.31 38.54 -24.72
C ILE A 239 -76.37 39.61 -25.04
N SER A 240 -76.13 40.47 -26.03
CA SER A 240 -77.09 41.51 -26.46
C SER A 240 -78.39 40.98 -27.07
N SER A 241 -78.44 39.70 -27.45
CA SER A 241 -79.65 39.05 -27.97
C SER A 241 -80.40 38.23 -26.91
N GLN A 242 -79.85 38.09 -25.71
CA GLN A 242 -80.46 37.41 -24.55
C GLN A 242 -81.10 38.37 -23.54
N ASP A 243 -80.86 39.68 -23.67
CA ASP A 243 -81.63 40.77 -23.05
C ASP A 243 -82.86 41.13 -23.89
#